data_AF-A0A7S2EQB3-F1
#
_entry.id   AF-A0A7S2EQB3-F1
#
_cell.length_a   1.000
_cell.length_b   1.000
_cell.length_c   1.000
_cell.angle_alpha   90.00
_cell.angle_beta   90.00
_cell.angle_gamma   90.00
#
_symmetry.space_group_name_H-M   'P 1'
#
loop_
_entity.id
_entity.type
_entity.pdbx_description
1 polymer ?
#
loop_
_entity_poly.entity_id
_entity_poly.type
_entity_poly.pdbx_seq_one_letter_code
_entity_poly.pdbx_strand_id
1 'polypeptide(L)'
;TSTREGIDRAKRLGLVESGYADVIFSPIPYFANELFNPNHKARYFTLFRDPIERILSTFYYHQIAEWETDKNVYQPELANTTIEEWLQMPGAQGLGDLKNFYMKSLFNKDQFTDEDLEQAKEIIRT
;
A
#
# COMPACT_ATOMS: atom_id res chain seq x y z
N THR A 1 3.63 -10.91 -2.19
CA THR A 1 4.34 -10.80 -0.90
C THR A 1 3.95 -9.49 -0.27
N SER A 2 3.66 -9.45 1.03
CA SER A 2 3.07 -8.26 1.69
C SER A 2 4.04 -7.47 2.57
N THR A 3 5.22 -8.01 2.87
CA THR A 3 6.23 -7.37 3.72
C THR A 3 7.57 -7.28 3.01
N ARG A 4 8.46 -6.39 3.49
CA ARG A 4 9.81 -6.23 2.96
C ARG A 4 10.60 -7.54 3.08
N GLU A 5 10.54 -8.19 4.23
CA GLU A 5 11.23 -9.45 4.50
C GLU A 5 10.71 -10.57 3.59
N GLY A 6 9.40 -10.57 3.31
CA GLY A 6 8.76 -11.50 2.39
C GLY A 6 9.24 -11.32 0.96
N ILE A 7 9.40 -10.07 0.50
CA ILE A 7 9.99 -9.73 -0.80
C ILE A 7 11.45 -10.18 -0.86
N ASP A 8 12.26 -9.84 0.14
CA ASP A 8 13.68 -10.20 0.17
C ASP A 8 13.87 -11.72 0.16
N ARG A 9 13.01 -12.45 0.88
CA ARG A 9 13.00 -13.91 0.84
C ARG A 9 12.63 -14.44 -0.54
N ALA A 10 11.59 -13.90 -1.18
CA ALA A 10 11.20 -14.31 -2.52
C ALA A 10 12.31 -14.06 -3.54
N LYS A 11 13.03 -12.94 -3.43
CA LYS A 11 14.21 -12.62 -4.24
C LYS A 11 15.32 -13.64 -4.06
N ARG A 12 15.68 -13.97 -2.80
CA ARG A 12 16.73 -14.98 -2.51
C ARG A 12 16.38 -16.37 -3.04
N LEU A 13 15.09 -16.69 -3.13
CA LEU A 13 14.62 -17.97 -3.66
C LEU A 13 14.50 -17.98 -5.19
N GLY A 14 14.78 -16.86 -5.87
CA GLY A 14 14.65 -16.74 -7.32
C GLY A 14 13.21 -16.92 -7.81
N LEU A 15 12.22 -16.39 -7.07
CA LEU A 15 10.81 -16.61 -7.37
C LEU A 15 10.46 -16.30 -8.84
N VAL A 16 10.94 -15.16 -9.36
CA VAL A 16 10.64 -14.72 -10.72
C VAL A 16 11.43 -15.55 -11.74
N GLU A 17 12.71 -15.81 -11.49
CA GLU A 17 13.58 -16.60 -12.37
C GLU A 17 13.16 -18.07 -12.45
N SER A 18 12.50 -18.58 -11.41
CA SER A 18 12.02 -19.96 -11.38
C SER A 18 10.86 -20.23 -12.35
N GLY A 19 10.13 -19.19 -12.76
CA GLY A 19 8.93 -19.33 -13.60
C GLY A 19 7.73 -19.99 -12.93
N TYR A 20 7.76 -20.25 -11.61
CA TYR A 20 6.66 -20.91 -10.90
C TYR A 20 5.49 -19.98 -10.56
N ALA A 21 5.69 -18.67 -10.58
CA ALA A 21 4.67 -17.69 -10.24
C ALA A 21 4.26 -16.90 -11.49
N ASP A 22 3.00 -17.03 -11.90
CA ASP A 22 2.42 -16.24 -12.99
C ASP A 22 2.03 -14.83 -12.53
N VAL A 23 1.60 -14.70 -11.27
CA VAL A 23 1.09 -13.44 -10.69
C VAL A 23 1.66 -13.22 -9.30
N ILE A 24 2.12 -11.99 -9.05
CA ILE A 24 2.63 -11.55 -7.75
C ILE A 24 1.76 -10.39 -7.27
N PHE A 25 1.07 -10.59 -6.15
CA PHE A 25 0.34 -9.52 -5.47
C PHE A 25 1.22 -8.88 -4.40
N SER A 26 1.34 -7.55 -4.42
CA SER A 26 2.07 -6.80 -3.39
C SER A 26 1.39 -5.45 -3.11
N PRO A 27 1.14 -5.09 -1.84
CA PRO A 27 0.68 -3.76 -1.44
C PRO A 27 1.82 -2.72 -1.44
N ILE A 28 3.08 -3.16 -1.60
CA ILE A 28 4.29 -2.32 -1.59
C ILE A 28 5.04 -2.46 -2.92
N PRO A 29 4.49 -1.91 -4.02
CA PRO A 29 4.98 -2.16 -5.37
C PRO A 29 6.41 -1.65 -5.61
N TYR A 30 6.82 -0.55 -4.96
CA TYR A 30 8.19 -0.06 -5.02
C TYR A 30 9.22 -1.15 -4.71
N PHE A 31 9.01 -1.91 -3.62
CA PHE A 31 9.91 -2.99 -3.24
C PHE A 31 9.70 -4.24 -4.07
N ALA A 32 8.46 -4.53 -4.48
CA ALA A 32 8.18 -5.70 -5.31
C ALA A 32 8.87 -5.64 -6.68
N ASN A 33 9.13 -4.43 -7.19
CA ASN A 33 9.90 -4.22 -8.42
C ASN A 33 11.31 -4.84 -8.35
N GLU A 34 11.90 -4.96 -7.15
CA GLU A 34 13.23 -5.57 -6.96
C GLU A 34 13.29 -7.08 -7.24
N LEU A 35 12.13 -7.74 -7.40
CA LEU A 35 12.03 -9.14 -7.80
C LEU A 35 12.31 -9.34 -9.29
N PHE A 36 12.16 -8.30 -10.11
CA PHE A 36 12.25 -8.39 -11.56
C PHE A 36 13.62 -7.89 -12.06
N ASN A 37 13.97 -8.29 -13.28
CA ASN A 37 15.25 -7.95 -13.90
C ASN A 37 15.09 -7.80 -15.42
N PRO A 38 16.09 -7.28 -16.16
CA PRO A 38 15.97 -7.07 -17.60
C PRO A 38 15.58 -8.32 -18.42
N ASN A 39 15.90 -9.51 -17.92
CA ASN A 39 15.56 -10.79 -18.56
C ASN A 39 14.18 -11.33 -18.14
N HIS A 40 13.62 -10.84 -17.04
CA HIS A 40 12.32 -11.25 -16.49
C HIS A 40 11.52 -10.01 -16.10
N LYS A 41 10.87 -9.40 -17.09
CA LYS A 41 10.08 -8.18 -16.91
C LYS A 41 8.67 -8.49 -16.42
N ALA A 42 8.13 -7.62 -15.59
CA ALA A 42 6.73 -7.66 -15.16
C ALA A 42 5.83 -6.84 -16.07
N ARG A 43 4.53 -7.11 -16.00
CA ARG A 43 3.48 -6.14 -16.32
C ARG A 43 2.80 -5.76 -15.01
N TYR A 44 2.64 -4.47 -14.79
CA TYR A 44 2.00 -3.94 -13.59
C TYR A 44 0.57 -3.51 -13.93
N PHE A 45 -0.36 -3.81 -13.04
CA PHE A 45 -1.68 -3.21 -13.06
C PHE A 45 -2.11 -2.96 -11.61
N THR A 46 -2.93 -1.94 -11.41
CA THR A 46 -3.45 -1.59 -10.09
C THR A 46 -4.83 -0.98 -10.23
N LEU A 47 -5.53 -0.85 -9.10
CA LEU A 47 -6.84 -0.24 -9.02
C LEU A 47 -6.75 0.99 -8.13
N PHE A 48 -7.32 2.10 -8.61
CA PHE A 48 -7.43 3.33 -7.85
C PHE A 48 -8.89 3.54 -7.44
N ARG A 49 -9.06 3.97 -6.20
CA ARG A 49 -10.30 4.56 -5.68
C ARG A 49 -10.04 6.03 -5.36
N ASP A 50 -11.08 6.85 -5.46
CA ASP A 50 -11.03 8.23 -4.96
C ASP A 50 -10.36 8.29 -3.57
N PRO A 51 -9.34 9.15 -3.37
CA PRO A 51 -8.58 9.16 -2.14
C PRO A 51 -9.43 9.42 -0.89
N ILE A 52 -10.43 10.30 -0.99
CA ILE A 52 -11.31 10.65 0.14
C ILE A 52 -12.20 9.46 0.47
N GLU A 53 -12.83 8.85 -0.54
CA GLU A 53 -13.63 7.65 -0.30
C GLU A 53 -12.82 6.49 0.28
N ARG A 54 -11.58 6.30 -0.18
CA ARG A 54 -10.67 5.28 0.35
C ARG A 54 -10.39 5.51 1.84
N ILE A 55 -10.12 6.76 2.23
CA ILE A 55 -9.89 7.14 3.63
C ILE A 55 -11.13 6.84 4.48
N LEU A 56 -12.31 7.29 4.05
CA LEU A 56 -13.57 7.04 4.76
C LEU A 56 -13.87 5.55 4.88
N SER A 57 -13.70 4.81 3.78
CA SER A 57 -13.87 3.37 3.76
C SER A 57 -12.90 2.67 4.73
N THR A 58 -11.67 3.16 4.86
CA THR A 58 -10.69 2.60 5.79
C THR A 58 -11.08 2.84 7.23
N PHE A 59 -11.52 4.07 7.56
CA PHE A 59 -12.03 4.40 8.90
C PHE A 59 -13.16 3.47 9.35
N TYR A 60 -14.20 3.31 8.52
CA TYR A 60 -15.31 2.42 8.85
C TYR A 60 -14.92 0.93 8.83
N TYR A 61 -13.99 0.53 7.95
CA TYR A 61 -13.49 -0.84 7.92
C TYR A 61 -12.84 -1.24 9.25
N HIS A 62 -12.00 -0.36 9.80
CA HIS A 62 -11.33 -0.62 11.07
C HIS A 62 -12.29 -0.85 12.24
N GLN A 63 -13.51 -0.31 12.19
CA GLN A 63 -14.52 -0.48 13.24
C GLN A 63 -15.16 -1.88 13.25
N ILE A 64 -15.12 -2.61 12.13
CA ILE A 64 -15.91 -3.84 11.95
C ILE A 64 -15.09 -5.08 11.60
N ALA A 65 -13.81 -4.92 11.23
CA ALA A 65 -12.97 -5.98 10.66
C ALA A 65 -12.49 -7.05 11.67
N GLU A 66 -13.39 -7.62 12.47
CA GLU A 66 -13.10 -8.63 13.50
C GLU A 66 -12.47 -9.92 12.95
N TRP A 67 -12.60 -10.16 11.64
CA TRP A 67 -12.05 -11.33 10.94
C TRP A 67 -10.59 -11.17 10.52
N GLU A 68 -10.01 -9.96 10.62
CA GLU A 68 -8.63 -9.72 10.21
C GLU A 68 -7.63 -10.29 11.21
N THR A 69 -6.58 -10.92 10.70
CA THR A 69 -5.55 -11.54 11.56
C THR A 69 -4.56 -10.53 12.13
N ASP A 70 -4.41 -9.38 11.47
CA ASP A 70 -3.58 -8.28 11.99
C ASP A 70 -4.36 -7.49 13.03
N LYS A 71 -3.86 -7.54 14.28
CA LYS A 71 -4.50 -6.90 15.43
C LYS A 71 -4.55 -5.37 15.34
N ASN A 72 -3.80 -4.75 14.43
CA ASN A 72 -3.85 -3.31 14.22
C ASN A 72 -4.97 -2.90 13.26
N VAL A 73 -5.63 -3.85 12.59
CA VAL A 73 -6.70 -3.57 11.62
C VAL A 73 -8.05 -3.42 12.32
N TYR A 74 -8.40 -4.30 13.26
CA TYR A 74 -9.65 -4.14 14.03
C TYR A 74 -9.43 -3.21 15.23
N GLN A 75 -10.08 -2.05 15.21
CA GLN A 75 -9.99 -0.99 16.22
C GLN A 75 -11.42 -0.64 16.69
N PRO A 76 -12.02 -1.46 17.58
CA PRO A 76 -13.40 -1.28 18.05
C PRO A 76 -13.64 0.06 18.75
N GLU A 77 -12.60 0.68 19.32
CA GLU A 77 -12.64 2.02 19.91
C GLU A 77 -13.05 3.12 18.90
N LEU A 78 -12.78 2.92 17.61
CA LEU A 78 -13.18 3.86 16.56
C LEU A 78 -14.69 3.87 16.35
N ALA A 79 -15.43 2.83 16.75
CA ALA A 79 -16.89 2.80 16.64
C ALA A 79 -17.58 3.88 17.48
N ASN A 80 -16.90 4.38 18.52
CA ASN A 80 -17.39 5.47 19.37
C ASN A 80 -16.73 6.82 19.02
N THR A 81 -15.98 6.90 17.92
CA THR A 81 -15.26 8.10 17.48
C THR A 81 -15.94 8.65 16.22
N THR A 82 -16.12 9.96 16.14
CA THR A 82 -16.58 10.62 14.90
C THR A 82 -15.45 10.72 13.87
N ILE A 83 -15.78 10.90 12.59
CA ILE A 83 -14.75 11.11 11.55
C ILE A 83 -13.93 12.37 11.87
N GLU A 84 -14.58 13.44 12.32
CA GLU A 84 -13.95 14.71 12.65
C GLU A 84 -12.92 14.54 13.77
N GLU A 85 -13.26 13.81 14.83
CA GLU A 85 -12.34 13.50 15.93
C GLU A 85 -11.17 12.64 15.46
N TRP A 86 -11.44 11.61 14.66
CA TRP A 86 -10.41 10.74 14.10
C TRP A 86 -9.43 11.50 13.20
N LEU A 87 -9.90 12.45 12.40
CA LEU A 87 -9.05 13.28 11.55
C LEU A 87 -8.10 14.20 12.35
N GLN A 88 -8.43 14.51 13.60
CA GLN A 88 -7.56 15.30 14.50
C GLN A 88 -6.58 14.44 15.30
N MET A 89 -6.69 13.11 15.26
CA MET A 89 -5.78 12.22 15.98
C MET A 89 -4.37 12.24 15.36
N PRO A 90 -3.31 12.16 16.19
CA PRO A 90 -1.95 12.23 15.71
C PRO A 90 -1.49 10.94 15.01
N GLY A 91 -0.70 11.09 13.96
CA GLY A 91 0.02 9.99 13.32
C GLY A 91 -0.89 8.88 12.80
N ALA A 92 -0.50 7.63 13.06
CA ALA A 92 -1.21 6.42 12.60
C ALA A 92 -2.58 6.19 13.25
N GLN A 93 -2.87 6.87 14.37
CA GLN A 93 -4.19 6.82 15.02
C GLN A 93 -5.23 7.63 14.22
N GLY A 94 -4.79 8.61 13.43
CA GLY A 94 -5.62 9.41 12.53
C GLY A 94 -5.25 9.19 11.07
N LEU A 95 -5.14 10.29 10.30
CA LEU A 95 -4.90 10.24 8.85
C LEU A 95 -3.47 9.82 8.45
N GLY A 96 -2.51 9.75 9.38
CA GLY A 96 -1.06 9.76 9.08
C GLY A 96 -0.62 8.82 7.96
N ASP A 97 -0.91 7.53 8.08
CA ASP A 97 -0.50 6.52 7.09
C ASP A 97 -1.39 6.50 5.84
N LEU A 98 -2.59 7.06 5.95
CA LEU A 98 -3.58 7.13 4.88
C LEU A 98 -3.38 8.33 3.96
N LYS A 99 -2.70 9.39 4.46
CA LYS A 99 -2.33 10.56 3.67
C LYS A 99 -1.34 10.17 2.58
N ASN A 100 -1.63 10.58 1.34
CA ASN A 100 -0.79 10.31 0.17
C ASN A 100 -0.50 8.81 -0.05
N PHE A 101 -1.42 7.93 0.36
CA PHE A 101 -1.25 6.47 0.32
C PHE A 101 -0.71 5.94 -1.01
N TYR A 102 -1.27 6.38 -2.15
CA TYR A 102 -0.80 5.92 -3.47
C TYR A 102 0.62 6.38 -3.78
N MET A 103 0.98 7.61 -3.41
CA MET A 103 2.35 8.12 -3.56
C MET A 103 3.32 7.32 -2.68
N LYS A 104 2.99 7.10 -1.40
CA LYS A 104 3.79 6.26 -0.49
C LYS A 104 3.96 4.82 -0.98
N SER A 105 2.98 4.30 -1.72
CA SER A 105 3.07 2.95 -2.29
C SER A 105 4.05 2.88 -3.47
N LEU A 106 4.11 3.93 -4.28
CA LEU A 106 4.96 4.02 -5.47
C LEU A 106 6.40 4.48 -5.15
N PHE A 107 6.59 5.23 -4.07
CA PHE A 107 7.88 5.78 -3.68
C PHE A 107 8.22 5.42 -2.23
N ASN A 108 9.48 5.10 -1.97
CA ASN A 108 9.97 4.85 -0.61
C ASN A 108 10.39 6.16 0.09
N LYS A 109 9.43 7.06 0.35
CA LYS A 109 9.66 8.34 1.05
C LYS A 109 8.39 8.92 1.68
N ASP A 110 8.56 9.90 2.57
CA ASP A 110 7.47 10.50 3.36
C ASP A 110 7.05 11.91 2.93
N GLN A 111 7.87 12.60 2.14
CA GLN A 111 7.61 13.96 1.66
C GLN A 111 7.52 13.96 0.14
N PHE A 112 6.53 14.68 -0.39
CA PHE A 112 6.21 14.68 -1.82
C PHE A 112 6.13 16.11 -2.35
N THR A 113 6.66 16.30 -3.55
CA THR A 113 6.61 17.53 -4.35
C THR A 113 5.72 17.34 -5.57
N ASP A 114 5.44 18.41 -6.31
CA ASP A 114 4.71 18.32 -7.58
C ASP A 114 5.48 17.50 -8.64
N GLU A 115 6.81 17.49 -8.59
CA GLU A 115 7.63 16.67 -9.49
C GLU A 115 7.37 15.17 -9.26
N ASP A 116 7.19 14.76 -7.99
CA ASP A 116 6.87 13.37 -7.67
C ASP A 116 5.52 12.96 -8.22
N LEU A 117 4.55 13.87 -8.20
CA LEU A 117 3.23 13.64 -8.77
C LEU A 117 3.31 13.41 -10.28
N GLU A 118 4.13 14.18 -10.99
CA GLU A 118 4.35 13.97 -12.42
C GLU A 118 5.04 12.63 -12.70
N GLN A 119 6.03 12.25 -11.88
CA GLN A 119 6.66 10.93 -11.99
C GLN A 119 5.65 9.79 -11.73
N ALA A 120 4.77 9.94 -10.74
CA ALA A 120 3.74 8.96 -10.43
C ALA A 120 2.78 8.74 -11.62
N LYS A 121 2.37 9.85 -12.27
CA LYS A 121 1.53 9.79 -13.46
C LYS A 121 2.21 9.02 -14.59
N GLU A 122 3.50 9.22 -14.80
CA GLU A 122 4.26 8.49 -15.83
C GLU A 122 4.38 6.99 -15.53
N ILE A 123 4.59 6.61 -14.26
CA ILE A 123 4.58 5.20 -13.84
C ILE A 123 3.23 4.54 -14.13
N ILE A 124 2.12 5.26 -13.96
CA ILE A 124 0.76 4.73 -14.16
C ILE A 124 0.33 4.75 -15.64
N ARG A 125 0.85 5.70 -16.43
CA ARG A 125 0.50 5.88 -17.85
C ARG A 125 0.96 4.74 -18.74
N THR A 126 1.97 3.99 -18.31
CA THR A 126 2.63 2.92 -19.09
C THR A 126 1.91 1.58 -18.96
#